data_AF-A0A7D6W312-F1
#
_entry.id   AF-A0A7D6W312-F1
#
_cell.length_a   1.000
_cell.length_b   1.000
_cell.length_c   1.000
_cell.angle_alpha   90.00
_cell.angle_beta   90.00
_cell.angle_gamma   90.00
#
_symmetry.space_group_name_H-M   'P 1'
#
loop_
_entity.id
_entity.type
_entity.pdbx_description
1 polymer ?
#
loop_
_entity_poly.entity_id
_entity_poly.type
_entity_poly.pdbx_seq_one_letter_code
_entity_poly.pdbx_strand_id
1 'polypeptide(L)'
;MIINEDTILYFSGTGNSYQVAKDIQNSLSTLNLCKIASMRNAENIEVKSKILGIVFPVYYARLPLIVENVIKSLNLSEDTYVFSIVTHGGAPAKVLFKLKDLLEKNHGHLNSGFLVKMPANNILKYDTKDMHSYNDVFKQEKKKIEMISKIIKERKNHPCEVTSLVLDRVVDKIFIKQTNKIVKGFHESDRNFWVTDDCNGCKICEKVCPVENIEFNGEKPSWKHKCEQCTACIQYCPKEAIQWDKKTIKRKRYRNPNVKIF
;
A
#
# COMPACT_ATOMS: atom_id res chain seq x y z
N MET A 1 16.34 -12.86 -7.77
CA MET A 1 16.04 -11.59 -8.49
C MET A 1 17.06 -10.55 -8.04
N ILE A 2 17.43 -9.56 -8.88
CA ILE A 2 18.42 -8.53 -8.50
C ILE A 2 17.87 -7.14 -8.83
N ILE A 3 18.04 -6.19 -7.92
CA ILE A 3 17.75 -4.76 -8.09
C ILE A 3 19.10 -4.01 -8.13
N ASN A 4 19.56 -3.67 -9.33
CA ASN A 4 20.85 -2.98 -9.54
C ASN A 4 20.71 -1.46 -9.67
N GLU A 5 19.52 -0.97 -10.03
CA GLU A 5 19.24 0.44 -10.24
C GLU A 5 18.42 1.00 -9.08
N ASP A 6 18.62 2.28 -8.76
CA ASP A 6 17.90 2.94 -7.68
C ASP A 6 16.39 2.87 -7.94
N THR A 7 15.65 2.26 -7.01
CA THR A 7 14.27 1.81 -7.27
C THR A 7 13.36 2.12 -6.09
N ILE A 8 12.14 2.52 -6.38
CA ILE A 8 11.03 2.56 -5.43
C ILE A 8 10.15 1.34 -5.66
N LEU A 9 10.16 0.44 -4.66
CA LEU A 9 9.19 -0.63 -4.53
C LEU A 9 7.88 -0.03 -4.00
N TYR A 10 6.78 -0.19 -4.74
CA TYR A 10 5.49 0.32 -4.31
C TYR A 10 4.37 -0.73 -4.33
N PHE A 11 3.44 -0.59 -3.39
CA PHE A 11 2.18 -1.32 -3.36
C PHE A 11 1.02 -0.34 -3.24
N SER A 12 -0.02 -0.49 -4.06
CA SER A 12 -1.20 0.38 -3.98
C SER A 12 -2.46 -0.32 -4.45
N GLY A 13 -3.54 -0.21 -3.66
CA GLY A 13 -4.85 -0.72 -4.03
C GLY A 13 -5.68 0.26 -4.85
N THR A 14 -5.75 1.53 -4.42
CA THR A 14 -6.60 2.59 -4.98
C THR A 14 -5.83 3.74 -5.64
N GLY A 15 -4.50 3.61 -5.71
CA GLY A 15 -3.63 4.58 -6.40
C GLY A 15 -2.95 5.62 -5.51
N ASN A 16 -3.33 5.79 -4.23
CA ASN A 16 -2.72 6.80 -3.35
C ASN A 16 -1.21 6.63 -3.19
N SER A 17 -0.76 5.44 -2.81
CA SER A 17 0.67 5.14 -2.66
C SER A 17 1.40 5.13 -4.00
N TYR A 18 0.71 4.83 -5.09
CA TYR A 18 1.28 4.93 -6.43
C TYR A 18 1.53 6.39 -6.83
N GLN A 19 0.59 7.29 -6.55
CA GLN A 19 0.78 8.73 -6.76
C GLN A 19 2.01 9.23 -5.99
N VAL A 20 2.11 8.92 -4.69
CA VAL A 20 3.25 9.31 -3.85
C VAL A 20 4.57 8.77 -4.40
N ALA A 21 4.62 7.50 -4.80
CA ALA A 21 5.81 6.92 -5.42
C ALA A 21 6.18 7.65 -6.73
N LYS A 22 5.18 7.98 -7.56
CA LYS A 22 5.37 8.68 -8.82
C LYS A 22 5.83 10.12 -8.62
N ASP A 23 5.31 10.83 -7.63
CA ASP A 23 5.67 12.21 -7.33
C ASP A 23 7.11 12.30 -6.79
N ILE A 24 7.56 11.30 -6.03
CA ILE A 24 8.99 11.16 -5.64
C ILE A 24 9.86 10.84 -6.86
N GLN A 25 9.48 9.88 -7.70
CA GLN A 25 10.22 9.58 -8.95
C GLN A 25 10.34 10.84 -9.83
N ASN A 26 9.26 11.61 -10.00
CA ASN A 26 9.29 12.82 -10.81
C ASN A 26 10.20 13.89 -10.21
N SER A 27 10.28 13.97 -8.87
CA SER A 27 11.18 14.89 -8.15
C SER A 27 12.64 14.42 -8.17
N LEU A 28 12.86 13.10 -8.26
CA LEU A 28 14.15 12.42 -8.25
C LEU A 28 14.24 11.49 -9.47
N SER A 29 14.46 12.09 -10.64
CA SER A 29 14.36 11.44 -11.96
C SER A 29 15.22 10.19 -12.18
N THR A 30 16.15 9.88 -11.27
CA THR A 30 17.00 8.69 -11.31
C THR A 30 16.35 7.44 -10.71
N LEU A 31 15.18 7.56 -10.07
CA LEU A 31 14.51 6.43 -9.41
C LEU A 31 13.57 5.68 -10.34
N ASN A 32 13.72 4.37 -10.43
CA ASN A 32 12.74 3.49 -11.09
C ASN A 32 11.53 3.23 -10.20
N LEU A 33 10.39 2.87 -10.80
CA LEU A 33 9.23 2.37 -10.07
C LEU A 33 9.02 0.90 -10.32
N CYS A 34 8.93 0.09 -9.26
CA CYS A 34 8.62 -1.32 -9.35
C CYS A 34 7.41 -1.66 -8.47
N LYS A 35 6.40 -2.30 -9.06
CA LYS A 35 5.26 -2.84 -8.31
C LYS A 35 5.73 -4.03 -7.47
N ILE A 36 5.57 -3.98 -6.14
CA ILE A 36 5.90 -5.09 -5.23
C ILE A 36 5.24 -6.41 -5.67
N ALA A 37 4.05 -6.33 -6.28
CA ALA A 37 3.32 -7.46 -6.84
C ALA A 37 4.11 -8.32 -7.85
N SER A 38 5.06 -7.74 -8.59
CA SER A 38 5.90 -8.49 -9.54
C SER A 38 6.93 -9.38 -8.82
N MET A 39 7.21 -9.11 -7.55
CA MET A 39 8.21 -9.80 -6.73
C MET A 39 7.60 -10.75 -5.70
N ARG A 40 6.27 -10.92 -5.70
CA ARG A 40 5.52 -11.62 -4.64
C ARG A 40 5.91 -13.09 -4.41
N ASN A 41 6.50 -13.74 -5.42
CA ASN A 41 6.95 -15.14 -5.37
C ASN A 41 8.48 -15.26 -5.31
N ALA A 42 9.20 -14.14 -5.25
CA ALA A 42 10.67 -14.18 -5.19
C ALA A 42 11.10 -14.56 -3.77
N GLU A 43 11.91 -15.61 -3.65
CA GLU A 43 12.46 -16.07 -2.37
C GLU A 43 13.72 -15.29 -1.97
N ASN A 44 14.46 -14.79 -2.96
CA ASN A 44 15.68 -14.02 -2.76
C ASN A 44 15.75 -12.86 -3.77
N ILE A 45 15.83 -11.64 -3.24
CA ILE A 45 15.92 -10.38 -3.97
C ILE A 45 17.17 -9.66 -3.48
N GLU A 46 18.23 -9.73 -4.26
CA GLU A 46 19.50 -9.04 -3.97
C GLU A 46 19.37 -7.57 -4.39
N VAL A 47 19.70 -6.64 -3.49
CA VAL A 47 19.63 -5.20 -3.74
C VAL A 47 21.04 -4.63 -3.73
N LYS A 48 21.52 -4.25 -4.92
CA LYS A 48 22.85 -3.64 -5.14
C LYS A 48 22.76 -2.15 -5.46
N SER A 49 21.56 -1.60 -5.53
CA SER A 49 21.34 -0.18 -5.80
C SER A 49 21.80 0.69 -4.63
N LYS A 50 22.09 1.96 -4.92
CA LYS A 50 22.49 2.95 -3.89
C LYS A 50 21.30 3.43 -3.09
N ILE A 51 20.10 3.40 -3.68
CA ILE A 51 18.85 3.84 -3.06
C ILE A 51 17.78 2.78 -3.26
N LEU A 52 17.06 2.47 -2.19
CA LEU A 52 15.84 1.68 -2.21
C LEU A 52 14.72 2.42 -1.48
N GLY A 53 13.66 2.76 -2.21
CA GLY A 53 12.43 3.30 -1.66
C GLY A 53 11.38 2.22 -1.43
N ILE A 54 10.63 2.27 -0.32
CA ILE A 54 9.51 1.36 -0.04
C ILE A 54 8.25 2.18 0.25
N VAL A 55 7.27 2.14 -0.65
CA VAL A 55 6.06 3.00 -0.59
C VAL A 55 4.78 2.16 -0.55
N PHE A 56 3.98 2.30 0.52
CA PHE A 56 2.78 1.46 0.70
C PHE A 56 1.72 2.13 1.61
N PRO A 57 0.45 1.67 1.58
CA PRO A 57 -0.59 2.14 2.46
C PRO A 57 -0.61 1.42 3.81
N VAL A 58 -1.12 2.07 4.85
CA VAL A 58 -1.45 1.39 6.11
C VAL A 58 -2.73 0.60 5.98
N TYR A 59 -2.66 -0.72 6.19
CA TYR A 59 -3.82 -1.59 6.32
C TYR A 59 -3.94 -2.07 7.76
N TYR A 60 -5.01 -1.67 8.44
CA TYR A 60 -5.30 -2.09 9.82
C TYR A 60 -4.12 -1.89 10.79
N ALA A 61 -3.51 -0.71 10.77
CA ALA A 61 -2.34 -0.36 11.61
C ALA A 61 -1.10 -1.26 11.36
N ARG A 62 -0.98 -1.82 10.16
CA ARG A 62 0.12 -2.69 9.72
C ARG A 62 0.51 -2.41 8.26
N LEU A 63 1.65 -3.01 7.88
CA LEU A 63 2.04 -3.16 6.49
C LEU A 63 1.11 -4.20 5.81
N PRO A 64 0.83 -4.07 4.51
CA PRO A 64 0.21 -5.15 3.73
C PRO A 64 1.05 -6.45 3.78
N LEU A 65 0.41 -7.62 3.72
CA LEU A 65 1.11 -8.89 3.87
C LEU A 65 2.10 -9.15 2.72
N ILE A 66 1.71 -8.80 1.50
CA ILE A 66 2.61 -8.84 0.34
C ILE A 66 3.87 -7.99 0.52
N VAL A 67 3.76 -6.83 1.17
CA VAL A 67 4.90 -5.95 1.46
C VAL A 67 5.79 -6.62 2.51
N GLU A 68 5.21 -7.15 3.59
CA GLU A 68 5.94 -7.90 4.62
C GLU A 68 6.70 -9.09 4.03
N ASN A 69 6.08 -9.86 3.13
CA ASN A 69 6.68 -11.03 2.49
C ASN A 69 7.84 -10.66 1.56
N VAL A 70 7.68 -9.61 0.75
CA VAL A 70 8.77 -9.15 -0.13
C VAL A 70 9.95 -8.61 0.68
N ILE A 71 9.71 -7.85 1.76
CA ILE A 71 10.79 -7.35 2.62
C ILE A 71 11.59 -8.49 3.25
N LYS A 72 10.93 -9.58 3.65
CA LYS A 72 11.59 -10.82 4.15
C LYS A 72 12.53 -11.48 3.16
N SER A 73 12.35 -11.20 1.88
CA SER A 73 13.14 -11.78 0.79
C SER A 73 14.24 -10.84 0.30
N LEU A 74 14.37 -9.63 0.86
CA LEU A 74 15.39 -8.66 0.49
C LEU A 74 16.74 -9.00 1.15
N ASN A 75 17.79 -8.98 0.35
CA ASN A 75 19.18 -9.00 0.80
C ASN A 75 19.82 -7.67 0.40
N LEU A 76 20.01 -6.78 1.36
CA LEU A 76 20.45 -5.40 1.15
C LEU A 76 21.97 -5.31 1.23
N SER A 77 22.58 -4.54 0.31
CA SER A 77 23.96 -4.10 0.48
C SER A 77 24.07 -3.10 1.65
N GLU A 78 25.20 -3.12 2.37
CA GLU A 78 25.44 -2.23 3.51
C GLU A 78 25.38 -0.73 3.12
N ASP A 79 25.76 -0.41 1.88
CA ASP A 79 25.78 0.96 1.35
C ASP A 79 24.43 1.44 0.82
N THR A 80 23.39 0.58 0.80
CA THR A 80 22.08 0.95 0.27
C THR A 80 21.36 1.90 1.23
N TYR A 81 21.07 3.12 0.77
CA TYR A 81 20.21 4.06 1.49
C TYR A 81 18.74 3.64 1.32
N VAL A 82 18.11 3.21 2.41
CA VAL A 82 16.72 2.76 2.42
C VAL A 82 15.81 3.83 3.00
N PHE A 83 14.81 4.25 2.24
CA PHE A 83 13.74 5.11 2.76
C PHE A 83 12.37 4.46 2.60
N SER A 84 11.41 4.86 3.43
CA SER A 84 10.02 4.46 3.29
C SER A 84 9.07 5.63 3.42
N ILE A 85 8.01 5.60 2.62
CA ILE A 85 6.91 6.55 2.70
C ILE A 85 5.62 5.76 2.84
N VAL A 86 4.94 5.97 3.96
CA VAL A 86 3.70 5.25 4.27
C VAL A 86 2.51 6.17 4.15
N THR A 87 1.58 5.82 3.26
CA THR A 87 0.36 6.61 3.04
C THR A 87 -0.75 6.19 3.99
N HIS A 88 -1.49 7.16 4.55
CA HIS A 88 -2.55 6.86 5.51
C HIS A 88 -3.74 7.83 5.43
N GLY A 89 -4.96 7.28 5.56
CA GLY A 89 -6.20 8.06 5.73
C GLY A 89 -6.67 8.17 7.18
N GLY A 90 -6.25 7.24 8.04
CA GLY A 90 -6.54 7.21 9.49
C GLY A 90 -5.28 7.29 10.33
N ALA A 91 -5.28 6.68 11.53
CA ALA A 91 -4.09 6.56 12.36
C ALA A 91 -3.10 5.55 11.73
N PRO A 92 -1.82 5.92 11.52
CA PRO A 92 -0.81 5.03 10.95
C PRO A 92 -0.21 4.06 11.98
N ALA A 93 -0.43 4.30 13.29
CA ALA A 93 0.16 3.52 14.38
C ALA A 93 1.69 3.46 14.26
N LYS A 94 2.31 2.40 14.81
CA LYS A 94 3.77 2.13 14.71
C LYS A 94 4.21 1.45 13.42
N VAL A 95 3.52 1.66 12.29
CA VAL A 95 3.81 0.94 11.04
C VAL A 95 5.26 1.11 10.55
N LEU A 96 5.83 2.31 10.65
CA LEU A 96 7.23 2.58 10.27
C LEU A 96 8.22 1.87 11.20
N PHE A 97 7.96 1.78 12.50
CA PHE A 97 8.81 1.02 13.41
C PHE A 97 8.72 -0.48 13.14
N LYS A 98 7.54 -1.01 12.83
CA LYS A 98 7.39 -2.42 12.43
C LYS A 98 8.17 -2.72 11.14
N LEU A 99 8.19 -1.78 10.19
CA LEU A 99 9.01 -1.89 8.98
C LEU A 99 10.50 -1.89 9.33
N LYS A 100 10.92 -0.96 10.19
CA LYS A 100 12.30 -0.86 10.66
C LYS A 100 12.75 -2.17 11.33
N ASP A 101 11.98 -2.67 12.29
CA ASP A 101 12.26 -3.94 12.99
C ASP A 101 12.33 -5.13 12.00
N LEU A 102 11.51 -5.11 10.94
CA LEU A 102 11.50 -6.16 9.92
C LEU A 102 12.75 -6.11 9.04
N LEU A 103 13.19 -4.91 8.64
CA LEU A 103 14.43 -4.72 7.88
C LEU A 103 15.65 -5.11 8.72
N GLU A 104 15.71 -4.70 9.99
CA GLU A 104 16.81 -5.03 10.91
C GLU A 104 16.95 -6.54 11.13
N LYS A 105 15.83 -7.26 11.23
CA LYS A 105 15.84 -8.74 11.30
C LYS A 105 16.39 -9.41 10.04
N ASN A 106 16.38 -8.73 8.90
CA ASN A 106 16.93 -9.20 7.64
C ASN A 106 18.28 -8.51 7.32
N HIS A 107 19.02 -8.08 8.35
CA HIS A 107 20.33 -7.43 8.21
C HIS A 107 20.32 -6.11 7.41
N GLY A 108 19.14 -5.50 7.25
CA GLY A 108 18.95 -4.19 6.66
C GLY A 108 18.85 -3.08 7.69
N HIS A 109 18.80 -1.84 7.20
CA HIS A 109 18.53 -0.68 8.04
C HIS A 109 17.60 0.30 7.32
N LEU A 110 16.67 0.93 8.05
CA LEU A 110 15.81 1.99 7.52
C LEU A 110 16.41 3.36 7.85
N ASN A 111 16.99 4.03 6.85
CA ASN A 111 17.60 5.36 7.02
C ASN A 111 16.57 6.47 7.26
N SER A 112 15.43 6.40 6.55
CA SER A 112 14.38 7.41 6.63
C SER A 112 12.97 6.84 6.54
N GLY A 113 12.06 7.30 7.41
CA GLY A 113 10.66 6.86 7.41
C GLY A 113 9.69 8.03 7.51
N PHE A 114 8.80 8.18 6.53
CA PHE A 114 7.88 9.31 6.42
C PHE A 114 6.42 8.87 6.40
N LEU A 115 5.54 9.72 6.94
CA LEU A 115 4.10 9.55 6.89
C LEU A 115 3.51 10.60 5.93
N VAL A 116 2.70 10.14 4.98
CA VAL A 116 1.99 11.01 4.04
C VAL A 116 0.49 10.79 4.18
N LYS A 117 -0.22 11.86 4.57
CA LYS A 117 -1.68 11.84 4.64
C LYS A 117 -2.25 11.75 3.23
N MET A 118 -3.12 10.78 3.01
CA MET A 118 -3.86 10.61 1.76
C MET A 118 -5.35 10.40 2.04
N PRO A 119 -6.25 10.55 1.05
CA PRO A 119 -7.67 10.30 1.24
C PRO A 119 -7.96 8.89 1.81
N ALA A 120 -8.87 8.84 2.78
CA ALA A 120 -9.34 7.59 3.38
C ALA A 120 -10.26 6.84 2.41
N ASN A 121 -9.99 5.56 2.16
CA ASN A 121 -10.60 4.82 1.04
C ASN A 121 -10.94 3.36 1.35
N ASN A 122 -11.01 2.97 2.63
CA ASN A 122 -11.41 1.62 3.02
C ASN A 122 -12.95 1.47 2.96
N ILE A 123 -13.44 1.19 1.75
CA ILE A 123 -14.86 0.97 1.46
C ILE A 123 -15.48 -0.18 2.25
N LEU A 124 -14.68 -1.10 2.82
CA LEU A 124 -15.18 -2.21 3.64
C LEU A 124 -15.62 -1.72 5.03
N LYS A 125 -15.04 -0.62 5.53
CA LYS A 125 -15.31 -0.12 6.89
C LYS A 125 -16.19 1.12 6.92
N TYR A 126 -15.95 2.10 6.07
CA TYR A 126 -16.65 3.39 6.07
C TYR A 126 -16.97 3.85 4.65
N ASP A 127 -17.89 4.79 4.54
CA ASP A 127 -18.17 5.48 3.27
C ASP A 127 -17.10 6.54 3.00
N THR A 128 -16.86 6.85 1.73
CA THR A 128 -15.87 7.86 1.34
C THR A 128 -16.50 9.24 1.44
N LYS A 129 -15.72 10.22 1.92
CA LYS A 129 -16.15 11.63 1.95
C LYS A 129 -16.21 12.22 0.53
N ASP A 130 -16.88 13.37 0.40
CA ASP A 130 -16.98 14.09 -0.88
C ASP A 130 -15.61 14.53 -1.42
N MET A 131 -15.44 14.48 -2.74
CA MET A 131 -14.15 14.71 -3.41
C MET A 131 -13.56 16.11 -3.18
N HIS A 132 -14.39 17.15 -2.97
CA HIS A 132 -13.91 18.50 -2.65
C HIS A 132 -13.05 18.52 -1.38
N SER A 133 -13.23 17.56 -0.46
CA SER A 133 -12.45 17.42 0.77
C SER A 133 -11.02 16.89 0.54
N TYR A 134 -10.68 16.44 -0.67
CA TYR A 134 -9.36 15.84 -0.95
C TYR A 134 -8.34 16.81 -1.55
N ASN A 135 -8.76 17.96 -2.08
CA ASN A 135 -7.85 18.93 -2.68
C ASN A 135 -6.79 19.42 -1.69
N ASP A 136 -7.19 19.74 -0.46
CA ASP A 136 -6.25 20.15 0.58
C ASP A 136 -5.29 19.03 0.98
N VAL A 137 -5.76 17.78 0.97
CA VAL A 137 -4.91 16.61 1.26
C VAL A 137 -3.83 16.47 0.19
N PHE A 138 -4.18 16.56 -1.10
CA PHE A 138 -3.19 16.51 -2.18
C PHE A 138 -2.25 17.72 -2.18
N LYS A 139 -2.73 18.91 -1.80
CA LYS A 139 -1.86 20.09 -1.66
C LYS A 139 -0.85 19.92 -0.51
N GLN A 140 -1.26 19.35 0.61
CA GLN A 140 -0.37 19.03 1.73
C GLN A 140 0.62 17.92 1.36
N GLU A 141 0.15 16.91 0.64
CA GLU A 141 0.99 15.83 0.13
C GLU A 141 2.12 16.39 -0.76
N LYS A 142 1.82 17.22 -1.77
CA LYS A 142 2.85 17.84 -2.62
C LYS A 142 3.93 18.58 -1.82
N LYS A 143 3.55 19.41 -0.84
CA LYS A 143 4.50 20.09 0.05
C LYS A 143 5.38 19.10 0.83
N LYS A 144 4.78 17.99 1.27
CA LYS A 144 5.51 16.92 1.96
C LYS A 144 6.47 16.20 1.02
N ILE A 145 6.08 15.91 -0.21
CA ILE A 145 6.95 15.31 -1.24
C ILE A 145 8.17 16.19 -1.52
N GLU A 146 8.02 17.50 -1.61
CA GLU A 146 9.16 18.43 -1.80
C GLU A 146 10.18 18.32 -0.67
N MET A 147 9.70 18.28 0.59
CA MET A 147 10.55 18.10 1.77
C MET A 147 11.26 16.74 1.75
N ILE A 148 10.50 15.66 1.51
CA ILE A 148 11.04 14.29 1.47
C ILE A 148 12.09 14.16 0.36
N SER A 149 11.82 14.71 -0.83
CA SER A 149 12.71 14.63 -1.98
C SER A 149 14.07 15.28 -1.70
N LYS A 150 14.09 16.42 -1.01
CA LYS A 150 15.35 17.07 -0.59
C LYS A 150 16.18 16.17 0.33
N ILE A 151 15.54 15.54 1.32
CA ILE A 151 16.21 14.62 2.26
C ILE A 151 16.79 13.41 1.53
N ILE A 152 16.00 12.78 0.65
CA ILE A 152 16.43 11.59 -0.09
C ILE A 152 17.55 11.93 -1.09
N LYS A 153 17.46 13.08 -1.78
CA LYS A 153 18.50 13.53 -2.73
C LYS A 153 19.88 13.63 -2.08
N GLU A 154 19.91 14.10 -0.84
CA GLU A 154 21.12 14.24 -0.04
C GLU A 154 21.49 12.96 0.74
N ARG A 155 20.66 11.91 0.65
CA ARG A 155 20.78 10.66 1.43
C ARG A 155 20.95 10.91 2.93
N LYS A 156 20.32 11.97 3.44
CA LYS A 156 20.34 12.29 4.87
C LYS A 156 19.41 11.35 5.63
N ASN A 157 19.86 10.85 6.78
CA ASN A 157 18.99 10.08 7.66
C ASN A 157 17.90 10.99 8.25
N HIS A 158 16.68 10.49 8.35
CA HIS A 158 15.57 11.17 9.01
C HIS A 158 14.82 10.18 9.90
N PRO A 159 14.56 10.49 11.18
CA PRO A 159 13.88 9.55 12.06
C PRO A 159 12.50 9.16 11.51
N CYS A 160 12.06 7.95 11.87
CA CYS A 160 10.70 7.52 11.54
C CYS A 160 9.68 8.49 12.12
N GLU A 161 8.87 9.08 11.25
CA GLU A 161 7.81 9.98 11.66
C GLU A 161 6.76 9.28 12.51
N VAL A 162 6.22 10.03 13.47
CA VAL A 162 5.15 9.57 14.35
C VAL A 162 4.02 10.58 14.31
N THR A 163 2.78 10.10 14.43
CA THR A 163 1.64 10.97 14.68
C THR A 163 1.70 11.51 16.11
N SER A 164 1.31 12.77 16.30
CA SER A 164 1.29 13.46 17.60
C SER A 164 0.21 12.96 18.56
N LEU A 165 -0.61 11.98 18.14
CA LEU A 165 -1.64 11.38 18.96
C LEU A 165 -0.96 10.47 20.00
N VAL A 166 -0.75 10.99 21.20
CA VAL A 166 -0.24 10.25 22.39
C VAL A 166 -1.04 8.95 22.62
N LEU A 167 -2.32 8.93 22.22
CA LEU A 167 -3.20 7.76 22.24
C LEU A 167 -2.66 6.57 21.43
N ASP A 168 -1.89 6.79 20.36
CA ASP A 168 -1.38 5.72 19.51
C ASP A 168 -0.52 4.76 20.33
N ARG A 169 0.29 5.23 21.29
CA ARG A 169 1.20 4.35 22.06
C ARG A 169 0.50 3.30 22.94
N VAL A 170 -0.69 3.63 23.48
CA VAL A 170 -1.46 2.75 24.39
C VAL A 170 -2.52 1.96 23.63
N VAL A 171 -3.22 2.62 22.70
CA VAL A 171 -4.19 1.97 21.80
C VAL A 171 -3.48 0.92 20.96
N ASP A 172 -2.23 1.14 20.57
CA ASP A 172 -1.40 0.19 19.82
C ASP A 172 -1.40 -1.22 20.41
N LYS A 173 -1.19 -1.42 21.72
CA LYS A 173 -1.05 -2.81 22.24
C LYS A 173 -2.35 -3.62 22.11
N ILE A 174 -3.50 -2.98 22.35
CA ILE A 174 -4.82 -3.63 22.26
C ILE A 174 -5.22 -3.78 20.79
N PHE A 175 -5.06 -2.71 20.02
CA PHE A 175 -5.39 -2.70 18.59
C PHE A 175 -4.49 -3.67 17.81
N ILE A 176 -3.20 -3.79 18.15
CA ILE A 176 -2.26 -4.75 17.52
C ILE A 176 -2.67 -6.20 17.80
N LYS A 177 -3.07 -6.56 19.03
CA LYS A 177 -3.54 -7.93 19.33
C LYS A 177 -4.78 -8.28 18.50
N GLN A 178 -5.72 -7.34 18.37
CA GLN A 178 -6.93 -7.53 17.55
C GLN A 178 -6.60 -7.58 16.06
N THR A 179 -5.74 -6.69 15.55
CA THR A 179 -5.36 -6.67 14.14
C THR A 179 -4.54 -7.90 13.76
N ASN A 180 -3.73 -8.46 14.66
CA ASN A 180 -3.05 -9.74 14.42
C ASN A 180 -4.03 -10.90 14.19
N LYS A 181 -5.14 -10.96 14.94
CA LYS A 181 -6.19 -11.96 14.74
C LYS A 181 -6.93 -11.75 13.41
N ILE A 182 -7.19 -10.48 13.07
CA ILE A 182 -7.83 -10.08 11.82
C ILE A 182 -6.96 -10.44 10.60
N VAL A 183 -5.65 -10.21 10.69
CA VAL A 183 -4.68 -10.45 9.60
C VAL A 183 -4.48 -11.93 9.33
N LYS A 184 -4.57 -12.81 10.35
CA LYS A 184 -4.52 -14.27 10.16
C LYS A 184 -5.58 -14.81 9.21
N GLY A 185 -6.71 -14.11 9.05
CA GLY A 185 -7.80 -14.49 8.14
C GLY A 185 -7.90 -13.62 6.89
N PHE A 186 -6.93 -12.74 6.59
CA PHE A 186 -7.04 -11.83 5.45
C PHE A 186 -7.15 -12.53 4.12
N HIS A 187 -6.36 -13.59 3.92
CA HIS A 187 -6.38 -14.33 2.67
C HIS A 187 -7.76 -14.90 2.36
N GLU A 188 -8.48 -15.38 3.37
CA GLU A 188 -9.85 -15.91 3.25
C GLU A 188 -10.97 -14.87 3.40
N SER A 189 -10.62 -13.62 3.69
CA SER A 189 -11.63 -12.60 3.92
C SER A 189 -12.44 -12.26 2.66
N ASP A 190 -11.92 -12.66 1.50
CA ASP A 190 -12.62 -12.60 0.22
C ASP A 190 -13.90 -13.45 0.13
N ARG A 191 -14.14 -14.34 1.09
CA ARG A 191 -15.43 -15.05 1.23
C ARG A 191 -16.64 -14.12 1.35
N ASN A 192 -16.44 -12.88 1.78
CA ASN A 192 -17.51 -11.88 1.87
C ASN A 192 -17.74 -11.12 0.56
N PHE A 193 -16.90 -11.34 -0.46
CA PHE A 193 -17.15 -10.78 -1.78
C PHE A 193 -18.23 -11.57 -2.50
N TRP A 194 -19.12 -10.85 -3.16
CA TRP A 194 -20.12 -11.41 -4.07
C TRP A 194 -20.35 -10.44 -5.24
N VAL A 195 -21.04 -10.92 -6.27
CA VAL A 195 -21.14 -10.24 -7.58
C VAL A 195 -22.61 -10.12 -7.99
N THR A 196 -23.05 -8.91 -8.31
CA THR A 196 -24.39 -8.65 -8.86
C THR A 196 -24.49 -9.09 -10.33
N ASP A 197 -25.70 -9.10 -10.87
CA ASP A 197 -25.93 -9.40 -12.30
C ASP A 197 -25.50 -8.26 -13.24
N ASP A 198 -25.11 -7.10 -12.70
CA ASP A 198 -24.52 -6.00 -13.49
C ASP A 198 -23.12 -6.33 -14.02
N CYS A 199 -22.52 -7.43 -13.56
CA CYS A 199 -21.21 -7.86 -14.01
C CYS A 199 -21.25 -8.28 -15.48
N ASN A 200 -20.44 -7.62 -16.31
CA ASN A 200 -20.34 -7.89 -17.74
C ASN A 200 -19.07 -8.66 -18.14
N GLY A 201 -18.42 -9.34 -17.19
CA GLY A 201 -17.24 -10.17 -17.48
C GLY A 201 -15.98 -9.42 -17.97
N CYS A 202 -15.85 -8.10 -17.76
CA CYS A 202 -14.75 -7.30 -18.32
C CYS A 202 -13.33 -7.63 -17.79
N LYS A 203 -13.21 -8.49 -16.77
CA LYS A 203 -11.95 -8.97 -16.15
C LYS A 203 -11.02 -7.88 -15.58
N ILE A 204 -11.49 -6.64 -15.41
CA ILE A 204 -10.68 -5.57 -14.78
C ILE A 204 -10.28 -5.95 -13.35
N CYS A 205 -11.18 -6.58 -12.59
CA CYS A 205 -10.91 -7.03 -11.22
C CYS A 205 -9.74 -8.00 -11.13
N GLU A 206 -9.62 -8.93 -12.09
CA GLU A 206 -8.48 -9.85 -12.22
C GLU A 206 -7.19 -9.08 -12.51
N LYS A 207 -7.20 -8.16 -13.49
CA LYS A 207 -6.04 -7.34 -13.87
C LYS A 207 -5.50 -6.46 -12.75
N VAL A 208 -6.37 -5.88 -11.90
CA VAL A 208 -5.94 -5.03 -10.79
C VAL A 208 -5.53 -5.82 -9.55
N CYS A 209 -5.75 -7.14 -9.50
CA CYS A 209 -5.46 -7.92 -8.31
C CYS A 209 -3.95 -8.15 -8.16
N PRO A 210 -3.28 -7.55 -7.16
CA PRO A 210 -1.82 -7.61 -7.06
C PRO A 210 -1.27 -9.00 -6.66
N VAL A 211 -2.16 -9.90 -6.25
CA VAL A 211 -1.86 -11.24 -5.74
C VAL A 211 -2.54 -12.32 -6.57
N GLU A 212 -3.04 -11.97 -7.76
CA GLU A 212 -3.73 -12.88 -8.68
C GLU A 212 -4.80 -13.71 -7.97
N ASN A 213 -5.55 -13.09 -7.05
CA ASN A 213 -6.54 -13.78 -6.24
C ASN A 213 -7.86 -14.03 -6.97
N ILE A 214 -8.05 -13.48 -8.17
CA ILE A 214 -9.31 -13.56 -8.90
C ILE A 214 -9.09 -14.40 -10.16
N GLU A 215 -10.05 -15.26 -10.46
CA GLU A 215 -10.12 -16.05 -11.70
C GLU A 215 -11.56 -16.07 -12.23
N PHE A 216 -11.73 -16.41 -13.51
CA PHE A 216 -13.02 -16.51 -14.17
C PHE A 216 -13.32 -17.96 -14.57
N ASN A 217 -14.15 -18.63 -13.77
CA ASN A 217 -14.70 -19.96 -14.06
C ASN A 217 -16.11 -19.79 -14.63
N GLY A 218 -16.21 -19.16 -15.81
CA GLY A 218 -17.47 -18.70 -16.43
C GLY A 218 -17.50 -17.18 -16.62
N GLU A 219 -18.69 -16.57 -16.50
CA GLU A 219 -18.88 -15.13 -16.76
C GLU A 219 -18.57 -14.24 -15.55
N LYS A 220 -18.61 -14.80 -14.33
CA LYS A 220 -18.43 -14.06 -13.07
C LYS A 220 -17.08 -14.41 -12.42
N PRO A 221 -16.44 -13.45 -11.72
CA PRO A 221 -15.19 -13.71 -11.01
C PRO A 221 -15.42 -14.59 -9.77
N SER A 222 -14.43 -15.39 -9.46
CA SER A 222 -14.29 -16.13 -8.20
C SER A 222 -12.95 -15.81 -7.54
N TRP A 223 -12.86 -16.00 -6.22
CA TRP A 223 -11.68 -15.64 -5.43
C TRP A 223 -10.98 -16.88 -4.89
N LYS A 224 -9.64 -16.89 -4.94
CA LYS A 224 -8.76 -18.03 -4.63
C LYS A 224 -8.22 -18.03 -3.21
N HIS A 225 -8.80 -17.26 -2.30
CA HIS A 225 -8.39 -17.18 -0.90
C HIS A 225 -6.93 -16.77 -0.68
N LYS A 226 -6.46 -15.77 -1.44
CA LYS A 226 -5.15 -15.12 -1.35
C LYS A 226 -5.26 -13.60 -1.12
N CYS A 227 -6.40 -13.14 -0.61
CA CYS A 227 -6.73 -11.71 -0.53
C CYS A 227 -5.79 -10.88 0.36
N GLU A 228 -5.47 -9.66 -0.08
CA GLU A 228 -4.70 -8.64 0.67
C GLU A 228 -5.61 -7.56 1.30
N GLN A 229 -6.92 -7.65 1.10
CA GLN A 229 -7.90 -6.60 1.42
C GLN A 229 -7.56 -5.21 0.87
N CYS A 230 -6.84 -5.13 -0.25
CA CYS A 230 -6.45 -3.86 -0.85
C CYS A 230 -7.62 -3.08 -1.48
N THR A 231 -8.78 -3.72 -1.61
CA THR A 231 -10.02 -3.20 -2.19
C THR A 231 -9.95 -2.83 -3.69
N ALA A 232 -8.85 -3.12 -4.39
CA ALA A 232 -8.69 -2.77 -5.80
C ALA A 232 -9.85 -3.32 -6.68
N CYS A 233 -10.20 -4.59 -6.55
CA CYS A 233 -11.25 -5.22 -7.37
C CYS A 233 -12.62 -4.52 -7.24
N ILE A 234 -13.04 -4.23 -6.01
CA ILE A 234 -14.32 -3.57 -5.70
C ILE A 234 -14.32 -2.09 -6.11
N GLN A 235 -13.18 -1.41 -5.95
CA GLN A 235 -13.05 0.00 -6.30
C GLN A 235 -12.98 0.21 -7.82
N TYR A 236 -12.28 -0.66 -8.56
CA TYR A 236 -12.07 -0.53 -10.01
C TYR A 236 -13.12 -1.25 -10.88
N CYS A 237 -14.11 -1.94 -10.29
CA CYS A 237 -15.21 -2.50 -11.07
C CYS A 237 -16.01 -1.37 -11.74
N PRO A 238 -16.06 -1.28 -13.09
CA PRO A 238 -16.75 -0.19 -13.79
C PRO A 238 -18.28 -0.28 -13.67
N LYS A 239 -18.80 -1.48 -13.46
CA LYS A 239 -20.23 -1.74 -13.23
C LYS A 239 -20.61 -1.74 -11.76
N GLU A 240 -19.64 -1.49 -10.87
CA GLU A 240 -19.83 -1.59 -9.43
C GLU A 240 -20.46 -2.92 -8.95
N ALA A 241 -20.34 -3.97 -9.75
CA ALA A 241 -20.98 -5.26 -9.53
C ALA A 241 -20.36 -6.05 -8.37
N ILE A 242 -19.11 -5.77 -8.00
CA ILE A 242 -18.45 -6.43 -6.87
C ILE A 242 -18.86 -5.74 -5.57
N GLN A 243 -19.31 -6.53 -4.61
CA GLN A 243 -19.78 -6.07 -3.31
C GLN A 243 -19.11 -6.87 -2.19
N TRP A 244 -18.97 -6.25 -1.02
CA TRP A 244 -18.53 -6.88 0.21
C TRP A 244 -19.62 -6.72 1.26
N ASP A 245 -20.10 -7.84 1.78
CA ASP A 245 -21.31 -7.86 2.62
C ASP A 245 -22.44 -7.05 1.95
N LYS A 246 -23.42 -6.60 2.73
CA LYS A 246 -24.50 -5.72 2.24
C LYS A 246 -24.16 -4.23 2.30
N LYS A 247 -23.12 -3.85 3.04
CA LYS A 247 -22.83 -2.45 3.37
C LYS A 247 -22.24 -1.66 2.19
N THR A 248 -21.48 -2.30 1.31
CA THR A 248 -20.82 -1.59 0.20
C THR A 248 -21.77 -1.19 -0.93
N ILE A 249 -22.97 -1.78 -1.00
CA ILE A 249 -23.98 -1.45 -2.03
C ILE A 249 -24.28 0.06 -2.04
N LYS A 250 -24.31 0.68 -0.87
CA LYS A 250 -24.67 2.11 -0.70
C LYS A 250 -23.45 3.03 -0.61
N ARG A 251 -22.22 2.51 -0.72
CA ARG A 251 -20.99 3.29 -0.49
C ARG A 251 -20.39 3.73 -1.81
N LYS A 252 -19.91 4.97 -1.84
CA LYS A 252 -19.25 5.53 -3.03
C LYS A 252 -17.89 4.84 -3.26
N ARG A 253 -17.55 4.63 -4.53
CA ARG A 253 -16.21 4.12 -4.91
C ARG A 253 -15.18 5.24 -4.85
N TYR A 254 -13.97 4.87 -4.44
CA TYR A 254 -12.81 5.74 -4.48
C TYR A 254 -11.73 5.17 -5.37
N ARG A 255 -11.32 5.97 -6.35
CA ARG A 255 -10.11 5.80 -7.15
C ARG A 255 -9.35 7.11 -7.03
N ASN A 256 -8.04 7.05 -6.79
CA ASN A 256 -7.27 8.28 -6.75
C ASN A 256 -7.41 9.01 -8.11
N PRO A 257 -7.91 10.27 -8.14
CA PRO A 257 -8.21 10.98 -9.37
C PRO A 257 -6.97 11.46 -10.13
N ASN A 258 -5.80 11.49 -9.48
CA ASN A 258 -4.55 11.97 -10.06
C ASN A 258 -3.75 10.87 -10.77
N VAL A 259 -4.23 9.61 -10.75
CA VAL A 259 -3.54 8.50 -11.39
C VAL A 259 -4.47 7.73 -12.32
N LYS A 260 -3.95 7.39 -13.49
CA LYS A 260 -4.57 6.45 -14.42
C LYS A 260 -3.95 5.08 -14.17
N ILE A 261 -4.78 4.09 -13.85
CA ILE A 261 -4.36 2.68 -13.70
C ILE A 261 -4.49 1.92 -15.04
N PHE A 262 -5.18 2.51 -16.01
CA PHE A 262 -5.41 2.03 -17.37
C PHE A 262 -5.28 3.18 -18.36
#